data_AF-A0AA91Z2K6-F1
#
_entry.id   AF-A0AA91Z2K6-F1
#
_cell.length_a   1.000
_cell.length_b   1.000
_cell.length_c   1.000
_cell.angle_alpha   90.00
_cell.angle_beta   90.00
_cell.angle_gamma   90.00
#
_symmetry.space_group_name_H-M   'P 1'
#
loop_
_entity.id
_entity.type
_entity.pdbx_description
1 polymer ?
#
loop_
_entity_poly.entity_id
_entity_poly.type
_entity_poly.pdbx_seq_one_letter_code
_entity_poly.pdbx_strand_id
1 'polypeptide(L)'
;MQNTLRYISIVYLVLLSVGLFAHVEIIPGVLTIVKRDAWISVVIALIVVPLWVLLLHRINGIVHTDSFIKIVKRYTSTIQYYYFLLPLGLYMYISAFITAKDIIFWSQLTYMKDYNIFLLGGTLLFLCLLCSNLGYFLWGY
;
A
#
# COMPACT_ATOMS: atom_id res chain seq x y z
N MET A 1 -22.20 -4.25 15.24
CA MET A 1 -21.08 -4.34 16.21
C MET A 1 -19.89 -3.67 15.56
N GLN A 2 -19.31 -2.66 16.21
CA GLN A 2 -18.22 -1.86 15.65
C GLN A 2 -16.97 -2.72 15.54
N ASN A 3 -16.59 -3.07 14.30
CA ASN A 3 -15.31 -3.68 13.97
C ASN A 3 -14.21 -2.64 14.17
N THR A 4 -13.90 -2.35 15.43
CA THR A 4 -12.82 -1.45 15.80
C THR A 4 -11.52 -2.19 15.58
N LEU A 5 -10.93 -1.95 14.42
CA LEU A 5 -9.53 -2.25 14.16
C LEU A 5 -8.69 -1.74 15.34
N ARG A 6 -8.01 -2.66 16.02
CA ARG A 6 -7.06 -2.29 17.07
C ARG A 6 -5.99 -1.43 16.42
N TYR A 7 -5.77 -0.23 16.96
CA TYR A 7 -4.84 0.77 16.41
C TYR A 7 -3.50 0.17 15.96
N ILE A 8 -2.97 -0.74 16.78
CA ILE A 8 -1.74 -1.49 16.51
C ILE A 8 -1.78 -2.26 15.18
N SER A 9 -2.89 -2.91 14.85
CA SER A 9 -3.03 -3.65 13.59
C SER A 9 -2.98 -2.72 12.37
N ILE A 10 -3.58 -1.53 12.47
CA ILE A 10 -3.51 -0.51 11.40
C ILE A 10 -2.06 -0.03 11.25
N VAL A 11 -1.38 0.24 12.37
CA VAL A 11 0.03 0.65 12.36
C VAL A 11 0.91 -0.40 11.70
N TYR A 12 0.71 -1.69 12.00
CA TYR A 12 1.46 -2.77 11.35
C TYR A 12 1.17 -2.88 9.85
N LEU A 13 -0.09 -2.71 9.41
CA LEU A 13 -0.42 -2.70 7.98
C LEU A 13 0.27 -1.55 7.24
N VAL A 14 0.26 -0.35 7.82
CA VAL A 14 0.92 0.82 7.23
C VAL A 14 2.44 0.66 7.22
N LEU A 15 3.03 0.19 8.34
CA LEU A 15 4.47 -0.07 8.43
C LEU A 15 4.92 -1.15 7.45
N LEU A 16 4.15 -2.22 7.26
CA LEU A 16 4.47 -3.26 6.29
C LEU A 16 4.40 -2.71 4.86
N SER A 17 3.35 -1.96 4.55
CA SER A 17 3.15 -1.38 3.21
C SER A 17 4.23 -0.38 2.83
N VAL A 18 4.70 0.44 3.76
CA VAL A 18 5.70 1.50 3.48
C VAL A 18 7.12 1.00 3.72
N GLY A 19 7.34 0.23 4.78
CA GLY A 19 8.67 -0.17 5.26
C GLY A 19 9.38 -1.13 4.32
N LEU A 20 8.66 -2.07 3.71
CA LEU A 20 9.26 -3.02 2.76
C LEU A 20 9.74 -2.30 1.49
N PHE A 21 8.90 -1.43 0.92
CA PHE A 21 9.20 -0.69 -0.30
C PHE A 21 10.28 0.38 -0.13
N ALA A 22 10.18 1.18 0.93
CA ALA A 22 11.06 2.32 1.09
C ALA A 22 12.50 1.90 1.41
N HIS A 23 12.69 0.97 2.34
CA HIS A 23 14.02 0.68 2.87
C HIS A 23 14.83 -0.31 2.01
N VAL A 24 14.17 -1.28 1.38
CA VAL A 24 14.86 -2.39 0.69
C VAL A 24 15.06 -2.10 -0.80
N GLU A 25 14.16 -1.34 -1.42
CA GLU A 25 14.12 -1.19 -2.88
C GLU A 25 14.46 0.24 -3.32
N ILE A 26 13.83 1.25 -2.72
CA ILE A 26 13.99 2.65 -3.13
C ILE A 26 15.32 3.25 -2.66
N ILE A 27 15.70 3.05 -1.38
CA ILE A 27 16.94 3.64 -0.84
C ILE A 27 18.19 3.21 -1.61
N PRO A 28 18.49 1.91 -1.86
CA PRO A 28 19.67 1.55 -2.63
C PRO A 28 19.60 2.04 -4.08
N GLY A 29 18.40 2.03 -4.70
CA GLY A 29 18.20 2.58 -6.04
C GLY A 29 18.59 4.07 -6.14
N VAL A 30 18.09 4.90 -5.22
CA VAL A 30 18.41 6.33 -5.19
C VAL A 30 19.88 6.57 -4.83
N LEU A 31 20.45 5.79 -3.90
CA LEU A 31 21.85 5.89 -3.50
C LEU A 31 22.81 5.55 -4.66
N THR A 32 22.47 4.60 -5.53
CA THR A 32 23.34 4.24 -6.67
C THR A 32 23.43 5.35 -7.72
N ILE A 33 22.34 6.10 -7.92
CA ILE A 33 22.25 7.17 -8.92
C ILE A 33 22.84 8.48 -8.37
N VAL A 34 22.48 8.85 -7.14
CA VAL A 34 22.78 10.17 -6.57
C VAL A 34 24.03 10.15 -5.69
N LYS A 35 24.48 8.96 -5.24
CA LYS A 35 25.68 8.69 -4.42
C LYS A 35 25.82 9.60 -3.20
N ARG A 36 26.40 10.80 -3.39
CA ARG A 36 26.73 11.76 -2.33
C ARG A 36 25.57 12.68 -1.97
N ASP A 37 24.67 13.02 -2.91
CA ASP A 37 23.65 14.05 -2.67
C ASP A 37 22.29 13.48 -2.20
N ALA A 38 22.24 12.16 -1.97
CA ALA A 38 21.02 11.46 -1.59
C ALA A 38 20.48 11.85 -0.20
N TRP A 39 21.33 12.34 0.69
CA TRP A 39 20.95 12.78 2.04
C TRP A 39 19.94 13.95 2.03
N ILE A 40 19.98 14.79 0.99
CA ILE A 40 19.05 15.93 0.84
C ILE A 40 17.60 15.44 0.68
N SER A 41 17.40 14.31 0.00
CA SER A 41 16.09 13.67 -0.14
C SER A 41 15.50 13.27 1.22
N VAL A 42 16.34 12.78 2.13
CA VAL A 42 15.91 12.38 3.49
C VAL A 42 15.47 13.60 4.29
N VAL A 43 16.21 14.71 4.22
CA VAL A 43 15.86 15.96 4.90
C VAL A 43 14.54 16.53 4.37
N ILE A 44 14.33 16.50 3.05
CA ILE A 44 13.07 16.93 2.43
C ILE A 44 11.92 16.01 2.86
N ALA A 45 12.11 14.69 2.85
CA ALA A 45 11.10 13.73 3.30
C ALA A 45 10.71 13.95 4.76
N LEU A 46 11.67 14.31 5.63
CA LEU A 46 11.42 14.61 7.04
C LEU A 46 10.48 15.81 7.25
N ILE A 47 10.42 16.74 6.29
CA ILE A 47 9.51 17.89 6.33
C ILE A 47 8.18 17.56 5.65
N VAL A 48 8.23 16.89 4.49
CA VAL A 48 7.04 16.63 3.66
C VAL A 48 6.11 15.59 4.32
N VAL A 49 6.67 14.54 4.93
CA VAL A 49 5.88 13.46 5.57
C VAL A 49 4.99 13.98 6.72
N PRO A 50 5.48 14.73 7.72
CA PRO A 50 4.62 15.24 8.78
C PRO A 50 3.57 16.23 8.27
N LEU A 51 3.90 17.04 7.26
CA LEU A 51 2.94 17.93 6.62
C LEU A 51 1.80 17.14 5.97
N TRP A 52 2.12 16.03 5.30
CA TRP A 52 1.15 15.12 4.72
C TRP A 52 0.27 14.45 5.78
N VAL A 53 0.86 14.00 6.89
CA VAL A 53 0.12 13.38 8.01
C VAL A 53 -0.87 14.38 8.64
N LEU A 54 -0.47 15.64 8.82
CA LEU A 54 -1.36 16.69 9.33
C LEU A 54 -2.54 16.93 8.38
N LEU A 55 -2.29 16.95 7.08
CA LEU A 55 -3.33 17.10 6.06
C LEU A 55 -4.33 15.94 6.10
N LEU A 56 -3.84 14.70 6.18
CA LEU A 56 -4.68 13.51 6.34
C LEU A 56 -5.50 13.54 7.64
N HIS A 57 -4.91 14.02 8.74
CA HIS A 57 -5.63 14.18 10.00
C HIS A 57 -6.78 15.19 9.88
N ARG A 58 -6.56 16.32 9.19
CA ARG A 58 -7.60 17.30 8.90
C ARG A 58 -8.72 16.72 8.04
N ILE A 59 -8.39 15.95 6.99
CA ILE A 59 -9.39 15.28 6.15
C ILE A 59 -10.20 14.28 6.97
N ASN A 60 -9.55 13.49 7.83
CA ASN A 60 -10.23 12.51 8.66
C ASN A 60 -11.22 13.18 9.64
N GLY A 61 -10.83 14.33 10.21
CA GLY A 61 -11.71 15.16 11.02
C GLY A 61 -12.93 15.74 10.27
N ILE A 62 -12.94 15.76 8.93
CA ILE A 62 -14.09 16.19 8.13
C ILE A 62 -14.97 14.99 7.73
N VAL A 63 -14.35 13.82 7.55
CA VAL A 63 -14.96 12.57 7.08
C VAL A 63 -15.70 11.80 8.20
N HIS A 64 -15.37 12.11 9.45
CA HIS A 64 -16.00 11.77 10.75
C HIS A 64 -16.44 10.33 11.07
N THR A 65 -16.86 9.48 10.13
CA THR A 65 -17.08 8.02 10.33
C THR A 65 -17.59 7.29 9.08
N ASP A 66 -18.07 8.00 8.05
CA ASP A 66 -18.59 7.33 6.85
C ASP A 66 -17.41 6.94 5.94
N SER A 67 -17.41 5.69 5.44
CA SER A 67 -16.41 5.24 4.47
C SER A 67 -16.34 6.24 3.32
N PHE A 68 -15.14 6.61 2.86
CA PHE A 68 -14.94 7.54 1.75
C PHE A 68 -15.88 7.25 0.56
N ILE A 69 -16.06 5.96 0.25
CA ILE A 69 -16.98 5.45 -0.78
C ILE A 69 -18.46 5.83 -0.50
N LYS A 70 -18.91 5.77 0.76
CA LYS A 70 -20.27 6.18 1.16
C LYS A 70 -20.48 7.69 1.08
N ILE A 71 -19.45 8.48 1.40
CA ILE A 71 -19.50 9.95 1.27
C ILE A 71 -19.56 10.33 -0.21
N VAL A 72 -18.70 9.77 -1.05
CA VAL A 72 -18.74 9.99 -2.50
C VAL A 72 -20.11 9.58 -3.04
N LYS A 73 -20.65 8.42 -2.67
CA LYS A 73 -21.99 8.01 -3.10
C LYS A 73 -23.12 8.92 -2.62
N ARG A 74 -22.96 9.61 -1.48
CA ARG A 74 -23.97 10.52 -0.91
C ARG A 74 -23.98 11.89 -1.59
N TYR A 75 -22.82 12.40 -1.99
CA TYR A 75 -22.65 13.76 -2.54
C TYR A 75 -22.50 13.79 -4.06
N THR A 76 -22.59 12.65 -4.75
CA THR A 76 -22.23 12.52 -6.16
C THR A 76 -23.26 11.68 -6.93
N SER A 77 -23.60 12.12 -8.15
CA SER A 77 -24.49 11.37 -9.05
C SER A 77 -23.86 10.02 -9.46
N THR A 78 -24.68 9.02 -9.81
CA THR A 78 -24.21 7.66 -10.15
C THR A 78 -23.05 7.64 -11.15
N ILE A 79 -23.06 8.56 -12.13
CA ILE A 79 -22.03 8.65 -13.17
C ILE A 79 -20.70 9.17 -12.61
N GLN A 80 -20.75 10.24 -11.81
CA GLN A 80 -19.56 10.83 -11.20
C GLN A 80 -18.96 9.90 -10.12
N TYR A 81 -19.78 9.07 -9.45
CA TYR A 81 -19.31 8.04 -8.53
C TYR A 81 -18.42 7.01 -9.23
N TYR A 82 -18.88 6.47 -10.37
CA TYR A 82 -18.08 5.55 -11.17
C TYR A 82 -16.83 6.22 -11.74
N TYR A 83 -16.91 7.49 -12.13
CA TYR A 83 -15.77 8.24 -12.65
C TYR A 83 -14.66 8.42 -11.61
N PHE A 84 -14.99 8.55 -10.32
CA PHE A 84 -13.99 8.60 -9.24
C PHE A 84 -13.51 7.22 -8.80
N LEU A 85 -14.40 6.23 -8.74
CA LEU A 85 -14.07 4.91 -8.22
C LEU A 85 -13.24 4.08 -9.22
N LEU A 86 -13.51 4.20 -10.51
CA LEU A 86 -12.81 3.45 -11.55
C LEU A 86 -11.30 3.73 -11.59
N PRO A 87 -10.81 4.99 -11.65
CA PRO A 87 -9.38 5.27 -11.61
C PRO A 87 -8.75 4.88 -10.27
N LEU A 88 -9.47 4.99 -9.15
CA LEU A 88 -8.99 4.52 -7.85
C LEU A 88 -8.78 3.00 -7.85
N GLY A 89 -9.77 2.24 -8.33
CA GLY A 89 -9.68 0.79 -8.44
C GLY A 89 -8.59 0.35 -9.40
N LEU A 90 -8.46 1.03 -10.54
CA LEU A 90 -7.40 0.78 -11.51
C LEU A 90 -6.02 1.08 -10.92
N TYR A 91 -5.88 2.18 -10.17
CA TYR A 91 -4.65 2.51 -9.47
C TYR A 91 -4.27 1.43 -8.46
N MET A 92 -5.22 0.97 -7.63
CA MET A 92 -4.97 -0.11 -6.67
C MET A 92 -4.57 -1.41 -7.37
N TYR A 93 -5.21 -1.74 -8.49
CA TYR A 93 -4.89 -2.94 -9.27
C TYR A 93 -3.49 -2.87 -9.89
N ILE A 94 -3.15 -1.75 -10.53
CA ILE A 94 -1.82 -1.54 -11.12
C ILE A 94 -0.76 -1.55 -10.02
N SER A 95 -1.00 -0.87 -8.91
CA SER A 95 -0.10 -0.86 -7.75
C SER A 95 0.14 -2.28 -7.24
N ALA A 96 -0.91 -3.08 -7.04
CA ALA A 96 -0.78 -4.47 -6.61
C ALA A 96 0.04 -5.32 -7.59
N PHE A 97 -0.13 -5.11 -8.90
CA PHE A 97 0.64 -5.82 -9.93
C PHE A 97 2.13 -5.44 -9.92
N ILE A 98 2.45 -4.15 -9.82
CA ILE A 98 3.82 -3.65 -9.72
C ILE A 98 4.48 -4.25 -8.47
N THR A 99 3.81 -4.17 -7.32
CA THR A 99 4.31 -4.74 -6.07
C THR A 99 4.59 -6.24 -6.16
N ALA A 100 3.68 -6.99 -6.78
CA ALA A 100 3.88 -8.43 -6.94
C ALA A 100 5.10 -8.72 -7.82
N LYS A 101 5.31 -7.96 -8.91
CA LYS A 101 6.49 -8.10 -9.78
C LYS A 101 7.77 -7.79 -9.01
N ASP A 102 7.82 -6.69 -8.29
CA ASP A 102 8.98 -6.24 -7.54
C ASP A 102 9.41 -7.27 -6.48
N ILE A 103 8.46 -7.83 -5.74
CA ILE A 103 8.73 -8.90 -4.75
C ILE A 103 9.29 -10.16 -5.43
N ILE A 104 8.77 -10.56 -6.60
CA ILE A 104 9.28 -11.72 -7.33
C ILE A 104 10.71 -11.47 -7.82
N PHE A 105 11.00 -10.29 -8.37
CA PHE A 105 12.35 -9.94 -8.79
C PHE A 105 13.32 -9.90 -7.61
N TRP A 106 12.93 -9.28 -6.50
CA TRP A 106 13.76 -9.18 -5.31
C TRP A 106 14.07 -10.55 -4.71
N SER A 107 13.10 -11.46 -4.69
CA SER A 107 13.30 -12.82 -4.20
C SER A 107 14.17 -13.67 -5.12
N GLN A 108 14.08 -13.51 -6.44
CA GLN A 108 15.01 -14.14 -7.39
C GLN A 108 16.45 -13.61 -7.21
N LEU A 109 16.61 -12.31 -6.99
CA LEU A 109 17.92 -11.70 -6.76
C LEU A 109 18.56 -12.18 -5.44
N THR A 110 17.76 -12.39 -4.40
CA THR A 110 18.24 -12.64 -3.04
C THR A 110 18.39 -14.13 -2.71
N TYR A 111 17.43 -14.98 -3.10
CA TYR A 111 17.32 -16.35 -2.60
C TYR A 111 17.47 -17.42 -3.67
N MET A 112 16.95 -17.18 -4.89
CA MET A 112 16.91 -18.19 -5.95
C MET A 112 17.16 -17.58 -7.32
N LYS A 113 18.45 -17.33 -7.63
CA LYS A 113 18.87 -17.04 -9.01
C LYS A 113 18.41 -18.20 -9.91
N ASP A 114 17.75 -17.85 -11.02
CA ASP A 114 17.26 -18.76 -12.08
C ASP A 114 16.00 -19.58 -11.80
N TYR A 115 15.24 -19.29 -10.75
CA TYR A 115 13.94 -19.95 -10.55
C TYR A 115 12.84 -19.42 -11.47
N ASN A 116 11.87 -20.29 -11.82
CA ASN A 116 10.80 -19.93 -12.75
C ASN A 116 9.81 -18.92 -12.13
N ILE A 117 9.70 -17.74 -12.77
CA ILE A 117 8.86 -16.61 -12.35
C ILE A 117 7.40 -17.02 -12.13
N PHE A 118 6.88 -17.94 -12.95
CA PHE A 118 5.49 -18.39 -12.85
C PHE A 118 5.21 -19.14 -11.55
N LEU A 119 6.17 -19.93 -11.07
CA LEU A 119 5.99 -20.72 -9.86
C LEU A 119 6.10 -19.83 -8.60
N LEU A 120 7.01 -18.86 -8.61
CA LEU A 120 7.11 -17.84 -7.55
C LEU A 120 5.86 -16.96 -7.49
N GLY A 121 5.37 -16.49 -8.64
CA GLY A 121 4.12 -15.72 -8.70
C GLY A 121 2.91 -16.54 -8.23
N GLY A 122 2.82 -17.81 -8.63
CA GLY A 122 1.76 -18.72 -8.21
C GLY A 122 1.73 -18.93 -6.69
N THR A 123 2.89 -19.18 -6.07
CA THR A 123 2.98 -19.34 -4.61
C THR A 123 2.65 -18.06 -3.85
N LEU A 124 3.11 -16.90 -4.33
CA LEU A 124 2.79 -15.60 -3.75
C LEU A 124 1.28 -15.30 -3.82
N LEU A 125 0.65 -15.55 -4.97
CA LEU A 125 -0.79 -15.38 -5.13
C LEU A 125 -1.57 -16.34 -4.22
N PHE A 126 -1.14 -17.59 -4.13
CA PHE A 126 -1.76 -18.58 -3.24
C PHE A 126 -1.67 -18.16 -1.77
N LEU A 127 -0.50 -17.71 -1.31
CA LEU A 127 -0.30 -17.17 0.03
C LEU A 127 -1.17 -15.93 0.29
N CYS A 128 -1.28 -15.03 -0.68
CA CYS A 128 -2.12 -13.83 -0.58
C CYS A 128 -3.61 -14.20 -0.46
N LEU A 129 -4.08 -15.19 -1.25
CA LEU A 129 -5.45 -15.69 -1.16
C LEU A 129 -5.73 -16.37 0.18
N LEU A 130 -4.80 -17.16 0.70
CA LEU A 130 -4.91 -17.76 2.03
C LEU A 130 -4.96 -16.70 3.13
N CYS A 131 -4.07 -15.72 3.10
CA CYS A 131 -4.01 -14.64 4.08
C CYS A 131 -5.28 -13.78 4.03
N SER A 132 -5.78 -13.47 2.83
CA SER A 132 -7.04 -12.78 2.62
C SER A 132 -8.21 -13.58 3.21
N ASN A 133 -8.32 -14.87 2.88
CA ASN A 133 -9.39 -15.73 3.38
C ASN A 133 -9.34 -15.92 4.90
N LEU A 134 -8.15 -16.10 5.47
CA LEU A 134 -7.95 -16.15 6.92
C LEU A 134 -8.28 -14.82 7.59
N GLY A 135 -7.93 -13.69 6.97
CA GLY A 135 -8.31 -12.36 7.44
C GLY A 135 -9.81 -12.14 7.43
N TYR A 136 -10.51 -12.56 6.37
CA TYR A 136 -11.97 -12.56 6.29
C TYR A 136 -12.60 -13.48 7.35
N PHE A 137 -12.03 -14.66 7.58
CA PHE A 137 -12.51 -15.62 8.59
C PHE A 137 -12.29 -15.14 10.03
N LEU A 138 -11.13 -14.54 10.34
CA LEU A 138 -10.82 -13.91 11.63
C LEU A 138 -11.72 -12.70 11.94
N TRP A 139 -12.36 -12.12 10.92
CA TRP A 139 -13.27 -10.96 11.03
C TRP A 139 -14.74 -11.31 10.84
N GLY A 140 -15.02 -12.56 10.51
CA GLY A 140 -16.33 -13.06 10.14
C GLY A 140 -16.94 -13.98 11.19
N TYR A 141 -16.83 -13.65 12.48
CA TYR A 141 -17.72 -14.07 13.58
C TYR A 141 -17.63 -13.07 14.73
#